data_AF-A0A2H1VB37-F1
#
_entry.id   AF-A0A2H1VB37-F1
#
_cell.length_a   1.000
_cell.length_b   1.000
_cell.length_c   1.000
_cell.angle_alpha   90.00
_cell.angle_beta   90.00
_cell.angle_gamma   90.00
#
_symmetry.space_group_name_H-M   'P 1'
#
loop_
_entity.id
_entity.type
_entity.pdbx_description
1 polymer ?
#
loop_
_entity_poly.entity_id
_entity_poly.type
_entity_poly.pdbx_seq_one_letter_code
_entity_poly.pdbx_strand_id
1 'polypeptide(L)'
;MTKTMLDMVLLIEGILGVCRTYCRQKKTKKIIITLHLSLLVVLHTVLFFLQVYHLLPDNDYNQLNIIHCGFATSAYLTYMSAVITAIWYDKAYTSYDESINRLFKKFKDEKKLSDADKKAYWVFLFMIILAISFAGFRSVELNTLIPRAHPLAKAYIIMSLCVLRVTIVFEYLMFFIANMTLITFCKYQNSLISAAQKRLKFDVKCDIKKEEIQDWVDQYRDLVNCCQMVTKFCGGQKEVVVDYGKTSFIVFGYILVMMTPLFAGQMLNSQGIKYHRMLARLYNTITIDKAEAEGKLVKDFIRLLKKNPIQIHLVCGVPVGMCLLPITLSLFINYVIILLQFNHII
;
A
#
# COMPACT_ATOMS: atom_id res chain seq x y z
N MET A 1 -1.78 10.33 23.92
CA MET A 1 -1.07 9.91 22.69
C MET A 1 -2.13 9.78 21.62
N THR A 2 -2.15 10.68 20.64
CA THR A 2 -3.10 10.62 19.52
C THR A 2 -2.84 9.29 18.79
N LYS A 3 -3.83 8.39 18.76
CA LYS A 3 -3.76 7.19 17.92
C LYS A 3 -3.53 7.66 16.49
N THR A 4 -2.42 7.24 15.90
CA THR A 4 -2.13 7.55 14.50
C THR A 4 -3.07 6.74 13.62
N MET A 5 -3.31 7.17 12.39
CA MET A 5 -4.06 6.37 11.41
C MET A 5 -3.46 4.96 11.28
N LEU A 6 -2.12 4.83 11.35
CA LEU A 6 -1.41 3.56 11.30
C LEU A 6 -1.83 2.60 12.43
N ASP A 7 -2.04 3.11 13.65
CA ASP A 7 -2.49 2.29 14.79
C ASP A 7 -3.88 1.70 14.60
N MET A 8 -4.80 2.48 14.01
CA MET A 8 -6.14 1.98 13.67
C MET A 8 -6.07 0.93 12.58
N VAL A 9 -5.20 1.15 11.59
CA VAL A 9 -5.04 0.25 10.47
C VAL A 9 -4.47 -1.09 10.96
N LEU A 10 -3.44 -1.06 11.81
CA LEU A 10 -2.88 -2.25 12.49
C LEU A 10 -3.91 -3.01 13.33
N LEU A 11 -4.81 -2.30 14.01
CA LEU A 11 -5.88 -2.94 14.78
C LEU A 11 -6.80 -3.75 13.88
N ILE A 12 -7.18 -3.19 12.73
CA ILE A 12 -8.03 -3.87 11.75
C ILE A 12 -7.28 -5.04 11.10
N GLU A 13 -5.99 -4.88 10.75
CA GLU A 13 -5.16 -6.00 10.27
C GLU A 13 -5.15 -7.15 11.28
N GLY A 14 -4.99 -6.85 12.57
CA GLY A 14 -5.03 -7.85 13.63
C GLY A 14 -6.36 -8.61 13.69
N ILE A 15 -7.49 -7.94 13.43
CA ILE A 15 -8.82 -8.57 13.35
C ILE A 15 -8.93 -9.47 12.10
N LEU A 16 -8.31 -9.07 11.00
CA LEU A 16 -8.30 -9.82 9.73
C LEU A 16 -7.27 -10.96 9.71
N GLY A 17 -6.51 -11.16 10.79
CA GLY A 17 -5.45 -12.17 10.86
C GLY A 17 -4.18 -11.78 10.13
N VAL A 18 -3.95 -10.49 9.85
CA VAL A 18 -2.69 -9.97 9.29
C VAL A 18 -1.86 -9.39 10.43
N CYS A 19 -0.77 -10.08 10.81
CA CYS A 19 0.01 -9.73 12.01
C CYS A 19 1.41 -9.21 11.67
N ARG A 20 1.53 -7.93 11.28
CA ARG A 20 2.83 -7.30 10.91
C ARG A 20 3.77 -6.99 12.06
N THR A 21 3.31 -7.07 13.30
CA THR A 21 4.10 -6.78 14.51
C THR A 21 4.53 -8.03 15.26
N TYR A 22 4.45 -9.20 14.61
CA TYR A 22 4.75 -10.49 15.20
C TYR A 22 6.06 -10.53 16.00
N CYS A 23 7.19 -10.05 15.46
CA CYS A 23 8.48 -10.21 16.16
C CYS A 23 8.59 -9.32 17.41
N ARG A 24 7.85 -8.19 17.47
CA ARG A 24 7.81 -7.29 18.63
C ARG A 24 6.96 -7.83 19.78
N GLN A 25 6.11 -8.83 19.54
CA GLN A 25 5.25 -9.38 20.59
C GLN A 25 6.03 -10.23 21.60
N LYS A 26 5.54 -10.27 22.85
CA LYS A 26 6.04 -11.18 23.89
C LYS A 26 5.87 -12.64 23.46
N LYS A 27 6.71 -13.55 23.99
CA LYS A 27 6.69 -14.99 23.65
C LYS A 27 5.29 -15.61 23.76
N THR A 28 4.53 -15.29 24.81
CA THR A 28 3.15 -15.78 25.00
C THR A 28 2.20 -15.28 23.91
N LYS A 29 2.25 -13.99 23.58
CA LYS A 29 1.46 -13.41 22.49
C LYS A 29 1.83 -13.98 21.12
N LYS A 30 3.12 -14.24 20.87
CA LYS A 30 3.57 -14.91 19.63
C LYS A 30 2.92 -16.29 19.47
N ILE A 31 2.88 -17.09 20.54
CA ILE A 31 2.22 -18.41 20.53
C ILE A 31 0.73 -18.25 20.22
N ILE A 32 0.04 -17.31 20.87
CA ILE A 32 -1.39 -17.03 20.62
C ILE A 32 -1.63 -16.62 19.17
N ILE A 33 -0.80 -15.72 18.62
CA ILE A 33 -0.90 -15.28 17.23
C ILE A 33 -0.65 -16.45 16.28
N THR A 34 0.40 -17.24 16.49
CA THR A 34 0.69 -18.41 15.65
C THR A 34 -0.44 -19.44 15.68
N LEU A 35 -1.02 -19.71 16.86
CA LEU A 35 -2.15 -20.62 17.00
C LEU A 35 -3.42 -20.08 16.32
N HIS A 36 -3.72 -18.79 16.51
CA HIS A 36 -4.83 -18.11 15.86
C HIS A 36 -4.70 -18.16 14.33
N LEU A 37 -3.52 -17.82 13.80
CA LEU A 37 -3.23 -17.87 12.36
C LEU A 37 -3.34 -19.29 11.82
N SER A 38 -2.81 -20.29 12.53
CA SER A 38 -2.91 -21.69 12.12
C SER A 38 -4.37 -22.14 12.05
N LEU A 39 -5.18 -21.79 13.06
CA LEU A 39 -6.61 -22.10 13.07
C LEU A 39 -7.35 -21.40 11.92
N LEU A 40 -7.05 -20.13 11.69
CA LEU A 40 -7.66 -19.32 10.63
C LEU A 40 -7.33 -19.88 9.24
N VAL A 41 -6.06 -20.24 9.00
CA VAL A 41 -5.60 -20.88 7.77
C VAL A 41 -6.30 -22.22 7.55
N VAL A 42 -6.35 -23.09 8.56
CA VAL A 42 -7.01 -24.40 8.45
C VAL A 42 -8.50 -24.20 8.14
N LEU A 43 -9.18 -23.29 8.84
CA LEU A 43 -10.58 -22.98 8.61
C LEU A 43 -10.83 -22.48 7.17
N HIS A 44 -10.06 -21.50 6.71
CA HIS A 44 -10.19 -21.00 5.32
C HIS A 44 -9.87 -22.08 4.28
N THR A 45 -8.89 -22.95 4.54
CA THR A 45 -8.56 -24.09 3.66
C THR A 45 -9.75 -25.03 3.52
N VAL A 46 -10.37 -25.42 4.64
CA VAL A 46 -11.55 -26.31 4.64
C VAL A 46 -12.72 -25.65 3.92
N LEU A 47 -13.00 -24.38 4.21
CA LEU A 47 -14.09 -23.64 3.56
C LEU A 47 -13.86 -23.47 2.05
N PHE A 48 -12.61 -23.26 1.63
CA PHE A 48 -12.23 -23.23 0.23
C PHE A 48 -12.52 -24.57 -0.48
N PHE A 49 -12.09 -25.70 0.10
CA PHE A 49 -12.37 -27.01 -0.49
C PHE A 49 -13.87 -27.33 -0.53
N LEU A 50 -14.62 -26.96 0.52
CA LEU A 50 -16.09 -27.09 0.52
C LEU A 50 -16.74 -26.25 -0.57
N GLN A 51 -16.26 -25.03 -0.78
CA GLN A 51 -16.74 -24.16 -1.86
C GLN A 51 -16.48 -24.79 -3.23
N VAL A 52 -15.26 -25.26 -3.49
CA VAL A 52 -14.90 -25.92 -4.75
C VAL A 52 -15.73 -27.18 -4.95
N TYR A 53 -15.87 -28.01 -3.90
CA TYR A 53 -16.70 -29.22 -3.93
C TYR A 53 -18.15 -28.93 -4.29
N HIS A 54 -18.75 -27.86 -3.74
CA HIS A 54 -20.14 -27.49 -4.05
C HIS A 54 -20.33 -26.83 -5.42
N LEU A 55 -19.27 -26.25 -6.00
CA LEU A 55 -19.32 -25.66 -7.35
C LEU A 55 -19.09 -26.69 -8.47
N LEU A 56 -18.52 -27.85 -8.15
CA LEU A 56 -18.17 -28.91 -9.09
C LEU A 56 -19.22 -30.01 -9.40
N PRO A 57 -20.38 -30.20 -8.72
CA PRO A 57 -21.14 -31.43 -8.92
C PRO A 57 -22.20 -31.39 -10.03
N ASP A 58 -22.34 -32.59 -10.63
CA ASP A 58 -23.35 -33.16 -11.54
C ASP A 58 -23.33 -32.75 -13.04
N ASN A 59 -22.51 -33.49 -13.80
CA ASN A 59 -22.55 -33.76 -15.25
C ASN A 59 -22.43 -32.62 -16.27
N ASP A 60 -22.70 -31.37 -15.91
CA ASP A 60 -22.50 -30.23 -16.79
C ASP A 60 -21.37 -29.37 -16.23
N TYR A 61 -20.16 -29.56 -16.75
CA TYR A 61 -19.01 -28.67 -16.54
C TYR A 61 -19.33 -27.27 -17.07
N ASN A 62 -20.17 -26.54 -16.33
CA ASN A 62 -20.53 -25.18 -16.66
C ASN A 62 -19.23 -24.35 -16.56
N GLN A 63 -18.81 -23.79 -17.68
CA GLN A 63 -17.61 -22.94 -17.76
C GLN A 63 -17.61 -21.86 -16.67
N LEU A 64 -18.79 -21.35 -16.30
CA LEU A 64 -18.94 -20.37 -15.23
C LEU A 64 -18.45 -20.90 -13.86
N ASN A 65 -18.75 -22.16 -13.53
CA ASN A 65 -18.36 -22.77 -12.26
C ASN A 65 -16.84 -22.98 -12.20
N ILE A 66 -16.23 -23.41 -13.30
CA ILE A 66 -14.77 -23.55 -13.42
C ILE A 66 -14.09 -22.19 -13.23
N ILE A 67 -14.59 -21.15 -13.90
CA ILE A 67 -14.11 -19.77 -13.76
C ILE A 67 -14.21 -19.32 -12.30
N HIS A 68 -15.35 -19.55 -11.64
CA HIS A 68 -15.53 -19.23 -10.23
C HIS A 68 -14.56 -19.98 -9.30
N CYS A 69 -14.29 -21.27 -9.56
CA CYS A 69 -13.32 -22.04 -8.80
C CYS A 69 -11.90 -21.49 -8.99
N GLY A 70 -11.53 -21.10 -10.21
CA GLY A 70 -10.26 -20.43 -10.50
C GLY A 70 -10.09 -19.14 -9.70
N PHE A 71 -11.14 -18.31 -9.63
CA PHE A 71 -11.10 -17.08 -8.83
C PHE A 71 -11.04 -17.36 -7.33
N ALA A 72 -11.85 -18.28 -6.81
CA ALA A 72 -11.80 -18.66 -5.41
C ALA A 72 -10.39 -19.15 -5.01
N THR A 73 -9.77 -19.95 -5.88
CA THR A 73 -8.39 -20.46 -5.70
C THR A 73 -7.37 -19.33 -5.70
N SER A 74 -7.45 -18.45 -6.69
CA SER A 74 -6.55 -17.29 -6.80
C SER A 74 -6.64 -16.38 -5.58
N ALA A 75 -7.87 -16.06 -5.16
CA ALA A 75 -8.13 -15.22 -4.01
C ALA A 75 -7.61 -15.87 -2.70
N TYR A 76 -7.82 -17.18 -2.53
CA TYR A 76 -7.27 -17.96 -1.42
C TYR A 76 -5.73 -17.93 -1.38
N LEU A 77 -5.07 -18.18 -2.52
CA LEU A 77 -3.61 -18.15 -2.61
C LEU A 77 -3.05 -16.75 -2.26
N THR A 78 -3.71 -15.69 -2.72
CA THR A 78 -3.30 -14.31 -2.40
C THR A 78 -3.48 -13.98 -0.92
N TYR A 79 -4.58 -14.42 -0.30
CA TYR A 79 -4.75 -14.28 1.15
C TYR A 79 -3.66 -15.03 1.93
N MET A 80 -3.39 -16.28 1.56
CA MET A 80 -2.34 -17.09 2.19
C MET A 80 -0.97 -16.43 2.05
N SER A 81 -0.64 -15.94 0.86
CA SER A 81 0.57 -15.16 0.61
C SER A 81 0.60 -13.91 1.48
N ALA A 82 -0.51 -13.19 1.61
CA ALA A 82 -0.58 -11.98 2.44
C ALA A 82 -0.28 -12.27 3.92
N VAL A 83 -0.89 -13.31 4.49
CA VAL A 83 -0.65 -13.73 5.87
C VAL A 83 0.80 -14.14 6.09
N ILE A 84 1.37 -14.96 5.20
CA ILE A 84 2.76 -15.43 5.30
C ILE A 84 3.74 -14.26 5.17
N THR A 85 3.55 -13.41 4.16
CA THR A 85 4.42 -12.26 3.89
C THR A 85 4.37 -11.22 5.02
N ALA A 86 3.22 -11.03 5.67
CA ALA A 86 3.11 -10.13 6.82
C ALA A 86 4.02 -10.57 7.99
N ILE A 87 4.15 -11.86 8.22
CA ILE A 87 5.07 -12.41 9.24
C ILE A 87 6.51 -12.36 8.74
N TRP A 88 6.76 -12.79 7.50
CA TRP A 88 8.09 -12.86 6.92
C TRP A 88 8.78 -11.49 6.85
N TYR A 89 8.03 -10.45 6.49
CA TYR A 89 8.52 -9.08 6.37
C TYR A 89 8.31 -8.22 7.62
N ASP A 90 8.05 -8.82 8.78
CA ASP A 90 7.89 -8.08 10.04
C ASP A 90 9.09 -7.17 10.37
N LYS A 91 10.33 -7.61 10.08
CA LYS A 91 11.53 -6.76 10.26
C LYS A 91 11.50 -5.52 9.38
N ALA A 92 11.03 -5.65 8.14
CA ALA A 92 10.90 -4.52 7.22
C ALA A 92 9.82 -3.56 7.72
N TYR A 93 8.67 -4.09 8.17
CA TYR A 93 7.62 -3.30 8.77
C TYR A 93 8.08 -2.56 10.04
N THR A 94 8.80 -3.25 10.93
CA THR A 94 9.40 -2.68 12.14
C THR A 94 10.33 -1.51 11.83
N SER A 95 11.21 -1.67 10.83
CA SER A 95 12.11 -0.60 10.36
C SER A 95 11.33 0.58 9.78
N TYR A 96 10.27 0.32 9.01
CA TYR A 96 9.36 1.35 8.50
C TYR A 96 8.70 2.12 9.65
N ASP A 97 8.11 1.40 10.60
CA ASP A 97 7.39 1.98 11.74
C ASP A 97 8.31 2.84 12.62
N GLU A 98 9.56 2.44 12.83
CA GLU A 98 10.54 3.25 13.54
C GLU A 98 10.89 4.55 12.79
N SER A 99 11.18 4.47 11.48
CA SER A 99 11.48 5.65 10.68
C SER A 99 10.28 6.60 10.56
N ILE A 100 9.07 6.07 10.36
CA ILE A 100 7.87 6.90 10.24
C ILE A 100 7.53 7.57 11.57
N ASN A 101 7.69 6.88 12.70
CA ASN A 101 7.45 7.46 14.02
C ASN A 101 8.47 8.56 14.37
N ARG A 102 9.74 8.43 13.95
CA ARG A 102 10.73 9.53 14.07
C ARG A 102 10.29 10.76 13.28
N LEU A 103 9.82 10.58 12.05
CA LEU A 103 9.30 11.66 11.22
C LEU A 103 8.06 12.30 11.83
N PHE A 104 7.08 11.50 12.28
CA PHE A 104 5.88 12.01 12.96
C PHE A 104 6.21 12.78 14.23
N LYS A 105 7.12 12.27 15.06
CA LYS A 105 7.56 12.97 16.28
C LYS A 105 8.16 14.33 15.96
N LYS A 106 8.94 14.42 14.89
CA LYS A 106 9.59 15.65 14.44
C LYS A 106 8.60 16.69 13.93
N PHE A 107 7.56 16.25 13.23
CA PHE A 107 6.57 17.12 12.60
C PHE A 107 5.23 17.18 13.36
N LYS A 108 5.23 16.80 14.64
CA LYS A 108 4.01 16.70 15.45
C LYS A 108 3.25 18.04 15.54
N ASP A 109 3.97 19.14 15.61
CA ASP A 109 3.39 20.47 15.80
C ASP A 109 2.96 21.14 14.48
N GLU A 110 3.17 20.47 13.34
CA GLU A 110 2.85 20.99 12.03
C GLU A 110 1.38 20.79 11.68
N LYS A 111 0.59 21.87 11.75
CA LYS A 111 -0.84 21.88 11.42
C LYS A 111 -1.14 21.24 10.06
N LYS A 112 -0.27 21.49 9.06
CA LYS A 112 -0.43 20.93 7.70
C LYS A 112 -0.37 19.39 7.68
N LEU A 113 0.45 18.78 8.54
CA LEU A 113 0.55 17.33 8.65
C LEU A 113 -0.71 16.76 9.30
N SER A 114 -1.19 17.40 10.37
CA SER A 114 -2.46 17.04 11.04
C SER A 114 -3.65 17.09 10.07
N ASP A 115 -3.74 18.15 9.24
CA ASP A 115 -4.82 18.29 8.26
C ASP A 115 -4.74 17.24 7.15
N ALA A 116 -3.53 16.88 6.70
CA ALA A 116 -3.31 15.83 5.71
C ALA A 116 -3.68 14.43 6.25
N ASP A 117 -3.28 14.12 7.49
CA ASP A 117 -3.60 12.86 8.16
C ASP A 117 -5.11 12.70 8.36
N LYS A 118 -5.82 13.77 8.77
CA LYS A 118 -7.29 13.78 8.86
C LYS A 118 -7.96 13.50 7.51
N LYS A 119 -7.46 14.10 6.42
CA LYS A 119 -8.01 13.84 5.07
C LYS A 119 -7.76 12.39 4.64
N ALA A 120 -6.56 11.86 4.88
CA ALA A 120 -6.23 10.47 4.59
C ALA A 120 -7.14 9.51 5.38
N TYR A 121 -7.40 9.80 6.65
CA TYR A 121 -8.32 9.04 7.50
C TYR A 121 -9.74 8.98 6.94
N TRP A 122 -10.30 10.12 6.50
CA TRP A 122 -11.64 10.14 5.91
C TRP A 122 -11.72 9.38 4.58
N VAL A 123 -10.70 9.51 3.73
CA VAL A 123 -10.61 8.74 2.48
C VAL A 123 -10.52 7.24 2.80
N PHE A 124 -9.73 6.86 3.78
CA PHE A 124 -9.60 5.48 4.22
C PHE A 124 -10.93 4.90 4.73
N LEU A 125 -11.63 5.64 5.62
CA LEU A 125 -12.91 5.22 6.15
C LEU A 125 -13.96 5.06 5.03
N PHE A 126 -14.01 6.00 4.09
CA PHE A 126 -14.88 5.91 2.93
C PHE A 126 -14.59 4.66 2.10
N MET A 127 -13.31 4.38 1.83
CA MET A 127 -12.91 3.20 1.07
C MET A 127 -13.22 1.89 1.80
N ILE A 128 -13.11 1.84 3.13
CA ILE A 128 -13.54 0.67 3.92
C ILE A 128 -15.05 0.44 3.76
N ILE A 129 -15.87 1.49 3.87
CA ILE A 129 -17.33 1.38 3.72
C ILE A 129 -17.69 0.86 2.33
N LEU A 130 -17.02 1.38 1.29
CA LEU A 130 -17.18 0.89 -0.08
C LEU A 130 -16.78 -0.58 -0.21
N ALA A 131 -15.65 -0.98 0.38
CA ALA A 131 -15.16 -2.36 0.35
C ALA A 131 -16.12 -3.34 1.03
N ILE A 132 -16.65 -2.97 2.20
CA ILE A 132 -17.62 -3.78 2.95
C ILE A 132 -18.93 -3.89 2.16
N SER A 133 -19.44 -2.77 1.64
CA SER A 133 -20.66 -2.75 0.83
C SER A 133 -20.52 -3.63 -0.41
N PHE A 134 -19.37 -3.55 -1.07
CA PHE A 134 -19.03 -4.37 -2.22
C PHE A 134 -18.94 -5.86 -1.87
N ALA A 135 -18.25 -6.21 -0.78
CA ALA A 135 -18.15 -7.58 -0.31
C ALA A 135 -19.53 -8.16 0.05
N GLY A 136 -20.39 -7.34 0.66
CA GLY A 136 -21.79 -7.69 0.97
C GLY A 136 -22.61 -7.96 -0.30
N PHE A 137 -22.58 -7.04 -1.28
CA PHE A 137 -23.28 -7.21 -2.55
C PHE A 137 -22.88 -8.52 -3.25
N ARG A 138 -21.56 -8.78 -3.36
CA ARG A 138 -21.06 -10.01 -4.00
C ARG A 138 -21.38 -11.28 -3.21
N SER A 139 -21.56 -11.16 -1.90
CA SER A 139 -21.99 -12.28 -1.06
C SER A 139 -23.45 -12.65 -1.33
N VAL A 140 -24.31 -11.66 -1.55
CA VAL A 140 -25.72 -11.89 -1.93
C VAL A 140 -25.82 -12.58 -3.29
N GLU A 141 -25.02 -12.15 -4.27
CA GLU A 141 -24.97 -12.78 -5.59
C GLU A 141 -24.48 -14.23 -5.53
N LEU A 142 -23.48 -14.55 -4.68
CA LEU A 142 -23.05 -15.94 -4.52
C LEU A 142 -24.14 -16.82 -3.90
N ASN A 143 -24.99 -16.26 -3.05
CA ASN A 143 -26.08 -16.99 -2.42
C ASN A 143 -27.09 -17.52 -3.45
N THR A 144 -27.26 -16.84 -4.59
CA THR A 144 -28.13 -17.31 -5.68
C THR A 144 -27.48 -18.43 -6.50
N LEU A 145 -26.14 -18.48 -6.57
CA LEU A 145 -25.38 -19.46 -7.35
C LEU A 145 -25.24 -20.82 -6.66
N ILE A 146 -25.35 -20.89 -5.33
CA ILE A 146 -25.20 -22.16 -4.57
C ILE A 146 -26.54 -22.56 -3.93
N PRO A 147 -27.64 -22.74 -4.69
CA PRO A 147 -28.97 -22.88 -4.09
C PRO A 147 -29.11 -24.10 -3.17
N ARG A 148 -28.36 -25.18 -3.42
CA ARG A 148 -28.50 -26.48 -2.72
C ARG A 148 -27.71 -26.62 -1.42
N ALA A 149 -26.81 -25.69 -1.08
CA ALA A 149 -26.03 -25.81 0.16
C ALA A 149 -26.88 -25.53 1.42
N HIS A 150 -26.57 -26.23 2.52
CA HIS A 150 -27.19 -26.00 3.82
C HIS A 150 -27.01 -24.52 4.26
N PRO A 151 -28.03 -23.87 4.86
CA PRO A 151 -27.95 -22.44 5.21
C PRO A 151 -26.73 -22.05 6.05
N LEU A 152 -26.33 -22.91 7.01
CA LEU A 152 -25.12 -22.67 7.81
C LEU A 152 -23.85 -22.73 6.95
N ALA A 153 -23.72 -23.72 6.06
CA ALA A 153 -22.56 -23.83 5.18
C ALA A 153 -22.46 -22.62 4.24
N LYS A 154 -23.59 -22.16 3.70
CA LYS A 154 -23.68 -20.91 2.91
C LYS A 154 -23.18 -19.71 3.70
N ALA A 155 -23.64 -19.55 4.94
CA ALA A 155 -23.23 -18.44 5.80
C ALA A 155 -21.72 -18.44 6.05
N TYR A 156 -21.12 -19.60 6.31
CA TYR A 156 -19.68 -19.72 6.50
C TYR A 156 -18.88 -19.43 5.22
N ILE A 157 -19.32 -19.93 4.06
CA ILE A 157 -18.68 -19.66 2.76
C ILE A 157 -18.72 -18.15 2.46
N ILE A 158 -19.89 -17.53 2.64
CA ILE A 158 -20.09 -16.10 2.45
C ILE A 158 -19.18 -15.28 3.38
N MET A 159 -19.16 -15.62 4.67
CA MET A 159 -18.33 -14.91 5.65
C MET A 159 -16.84 -15.04 5.30
N SER A 160 -16.38 -16.24 4.96
CA SER A 160 -14.98 -16.49 4.55
C SER A 160 -14.58 -15.65 3.34
N LEU A 161 -15.42 -15.60 2.31
CA LEU A 161 -15.15 -14.81 1.11
C LEU A 161 -15.20 -13.30 1.38
N CYS A 162 -16.08 -12.87 2.27
CA CYS A 162 -16.13 -11.47 2.71
C CYS A 162 -14.83 -11.08 3.41
N VAL A 163 -14.37 -11.87 4.39
CA VAL A 163 -13.10 -11.66 5.10
C VAL A 163 -11.93 -11.60 4.12
N LEU A 164 -11.87 -12.54 3.19
CA LEU A 164 -10.81 -12.63 2.20
C LEU A 164 -10.76 -11.38 1.31
N ARG A 165 -11.91 -10.96 0.76
CA ARG A 165 -12.01 -9.78 -0.11
C ARG A 165 -11.69 -8.49 0.64
N VAL A 166 -12.22 -8.35 1.86
CA VAL A 166 -11.93 -7.19 2.73
C VAL A 166 -10.45 -7.13 3.02
N THR A 167 -9.79 -8.27 3.30
CA THR A 167 -8.34 -8.33 3.54
C THR A 167 -7.54 -7.83 2.34
N ILE A 168 -7.86 -8.28 1.12
CA ILE A 168 -7.18 -7.82 -0.10
C ILE A 168 -7.35 -6.31 -0.28
N VAL A 169 -8.58 -5.78 -0.14
CA VAL A 169 -8.81 -4.34 -0.27
C VAL A 169 -8.04 -3.56 0.81
N PHE A 170 -7.98 -4.11 2.02
CA PHE A 170 -7.27 -3.51 3.13
C PHE A 170 -5.77 -3.39 2.88
N GLU A 171 -5.14 -4.42 2.30
CA GLU A 171 -3.72 -4.40 1.88
C GLU A 171 -3.42 -3.28 0.88
N TYR A 172 -4.30 -3.08 -0.11
CA TYR A 172 -4.18 -1.98 -1.06
C TYR A 172 -4.34 -0.61 -0.39
N LEU A 173 -5.32 -0.48 0.51
CA LEU A 173 -5.54 0.75 1.27
C LEU A 173 -4.37 1.08 2.19
N MET A 174 -3.79 0.06 2.83
CA MET A 174 -2.58 0.17 3.63
C MET A 174 -1.42 0.75 2.84
N PHE A 175 -1.18 0.19 1.65
CA PHE A 175 -0.14 0.70 0.77
C PHE A 175 -0.39 2.14 0.32
N PHE A 176 -1.64 2.45 -0.04
CA PHE A 176 -2.03 3.80 -0.43
C PHE A 176 -1.77 4.80 0.71
N ILE A 177 -2.22 4.48 1.92
CA ILE A 177 -1.98 5.28 3.13
C ILE A 177 -0.49 5.49 3.34
N ALA A 178 0.30 4.42 3.35
CA ALA A 178 1.74 4.51 3.57
C ALA A 178 2.40 5.47 2.58
N ASN A 179 2.03 5.38 1.30
CA ASN A 179 2.55 6.25 0.25
C ASN A 179 2.09 7.70 0.40
N MET A 180 0.81 7.93 0.74
CA MET A 180 0.28 9.28 0.96
C MET A 180 0.95 9.98 2.14
N THR A 181 1.25 9.23 3.21
CA THR A 181 2.03 9.72 4.35
C THR A 181 3.45 10.12 3.90
N LEU A 182 4.13 9.27 3.11
CA LEU A 182 5.45 9.59 2.56
C LEU A 182 5.44 10.82 1.65
N ILE A 183 4.46 10.94 0.77
CA ILE A 183 4.27 12.12 -0.09
C ILE A 183 4.12 13.39 0.76
N THR A 184 3.38 13.31 1.86
CA THR A 184 3.14 14.43 2.77
C THR A 184 4.44 14.88 3.43
N PHE A 185 5.25 13.93 3.93
CA PHE A 185 6.56 14.25 4.48
C PHE A 185 7.52 14.82 3.42
N CYS A 186 7.56 14.28 2.20
CA CYS A 186 8.36 14.84 1.11
C CYS A 186 7.93 16.27 0.74
N LYS A 187 6.63 16.54 0.67
CA LYS A 187 6.10 17.90 0.46
C LYS A 187 6.54 18.86 1.57
N TYR A 188 6.55 18.37 2.80
CA TYR A 188 6.98 19.16 3.94
C TYR A 188 8.49 19.46 3.89
N GLN A 189 9.34 18.46 3.62
CA GLN A 189 10.77 18.69 3.42
C GLN A 189 11.07 19.65 2.28
N ASN A 190 10.35 19.53 1.16
CA ASN A 190 10.40 20.49 0.05
C ASN A 190 10.09 21.92 0.53
N SER A 191 9.12 22.08 1.43
CA SER A 191 8.76 23.38 2.01
C SER A 191 9.87 23.93 2.92
N LEU A 192 10.52 23.10 3.73
CA LEU A 192 11.64 23.52 4.59
C LEU A 192 12.81 24.05 3.76
N ILE A 193 13.24 23.28 2.76
CA ILE A 193 14.35 23.68 1.88
C ILE A 193 13.98 24.95 1.11
N SER A 194 12.75 25.03 0.60
CA SER A 194 12.30 26.23 -0.09
C SER A 194 12.25 27.46 0.82
N ALA A 195 11.94 27.30 2.11
CA ALA A 195 11.98 28.37 3.08
C ALA A 195 13.43 28.81 3.37
N ALA A 196 14.34 27.85 3.55
CA ALA A 196 15.75 28.13 3.75
C ALA A 196 16.38 28.88 2.55
N GLN A 197 16.03 28.48 1.32
CA GLN A 197 16.43 29.20 0.10
C GLN A 197 15.93 30.64 0.07
N LYS A 198 14.68 30.87 0.49
CA LYS A 198 14.12 32.22 0.56
C LYS A 198 14.85 33.05 1.60
N ARG A 199 15.16 32.50 2.78
CA ARG A 199 15.93 33.19 3.82
C ARG A 199 17.28 33.65 3.29
N LEU A 200 18.05 32.76 2.68
CA LEU A 200 19.34 33.12 2.06
C LEU A 200 19.22 34.22 0.99
N LYS A 201 18.14 34.19 0.19
CA LYS A 201 17.97 35.17 -0.88
C LYS A 201 17.64 36.58 -0.38
N PHE A 202 16.94 36.69 0.75
CA PHE A 202 16.42 37.98 1.25
C PHE A 202 17.18 38.53 2.46
N ASP A 203 17.88 37.68 3.22
CA ASP A 203 18.58 38.08 4.42
C ASP A 203 20.07 37.72 4.32
N VAL A 204 20.89 38.76 4.11
CA VAL A 204 22.36 38.66 3.96
C VAL A 204 23.04 38.09 5.22
N LYS A 205 22.34 38.06 6.38
CA LYS A 205 22.89 37.54 7.64
C LYS A 205 22.37 36.17 8.03
N CYS A 206 21.49 35.55 7.23
CA CYS A 206 20.89 34.27 7.60
C CYS A 206 21.75 33.09 7.11
N ASP A 207 22.67 32.63 7.94
CA ASP A 207 23.48 31.45 7.64
C ASP A 207 22.71 30.15 7.90
N ILE A 208 22.67 29.27 6.90
CA ILE A 208 22.21 27.89 7.09
C ILE A 208 23.28 27.14 7.86
N LYS A 209 22.94 26.70 9.06
CA LYS A 209 23.89 25.98 9.91
C LYS A 209 24.07 24.54 9.45
N LYS A 210 25.27 23.99 9.67
CA LYS A 210 25.60 22.59 9.42
C LYS A 210 24.61 21.62 10.07
N GLU A 211 24.13 21.93 11.28
CA GLU A 211 23.17 21.09 12.00
C GLU A 211 21.83 21.00 11.27
N GLU A 212 21.37 22.09 10.64
CA GLU A 212 20.12 22.11 9.86
C GLU A 212 20.23 21.24 8.60
N ILE A 213 21.37 21.26 7.91
CA ILE A 213 21.61 20.41 6.74
C ILE A 213 21.67 18.93 7.16
N GLN A 214 22.37 18.62 8.24
CA GLN A 214 22.46 17.26 8.76
C GLN A 214 21.09 16.74 9.20
N ASP A 215 20.28 17.60 9.81
CA ASP A 215 18.91 17.30 10.19
C ASP A 215 18.05 16.92 8.98
N TRP A 216 18.17 17.64 7.85
CA TRP A 216 17.49 17.28 6.61
C TRP A 216 17.99 15.95 6.01
N VAL A 217 19.30 15.68 6.09
CA VAL A 217 19.90 14.41 5.63
C VAL A 217 19.32 13.24 6.41
N ASP A 218 19.19 13.36 7.72
CA ASP A 218 18.69 12.26 8.57
C ASP A 218 17.19 12.03 8.34
N GLN A 219 16.40 13.09 8.19
CA GLN A 219 14.99 12.94 7.77
C GLN A 219 14.87 12.28 6.39
N TYR A 220 15.76 12.63 5.45
CA TYR A 220 15.78 12.04 4.12
C TYR A 220 16.11 10.55 4.17
N ARG A 221 17.09 10.14 4.99
CA ARG A 221 17.42 8.73 5.20
C ARG A 221 16.24 7.96 5.76
N ASP A 222 15.50 8.54 6.71
CA ASP A 222 14.28 7.95 7.22
C ASP A 222 13.20 7.79 6.13
N LEU A 223 13.03 8.79 5.25
CA LEU A 223 12.10 8.67 4.12
C LEU A 223 12.51 7.60 3.11
N VAL A 224 13.79 7.54 2.74
CA VAL A 224 14.32 6.51 1.84
C VAL A 224 14.14 5.13 2.45
N ASN A 225 14.47 4.96 3.73
CA ASN A 225 14.25 3.71 4.44
C ASN A 225 12.76 3.34 4.40
N CYS A 226 11.86 4.28 4.68
CA CYS A 226 10.44 4.03 4.59
C CYS A 226 10.00 3.60 3.18
N CYS A 227 10.46 4.26 2.12
CA CYS A 227 10.14 3.88 0.73
C CYS A 227 10.59 2.45 0.42
N GLN A 228 11.82 2.10 0.81
CA GLN A 228 12.38 0.76 0.60
C GLN A 228 11.63 -0.30 1.40
N MET A 229 11.24 -0.01 2.64
CA MET A 229 10.53 -0.97 3.49
C MET A 229 9.08 -1.16 3.05
N VAL A 230 8.37 -0.08 2.68
CA VAL A 230 7.00 -0.15 2.13
C VAL A 230 6.94 -1.04 0.89
N THR A 231 7.94 -0.96 0.00
CA THR A 231 8.08 -1.90 -1.11
C THR A 231 8.14 -3.36 -0.64
N LYS A 232 8.89 -3.66 0.42
CA LYS A 232 9.08 -5.05 0.87
C LYS A 232 7.81 -5.63 1.48
N PHE A 233 7.17 -4.91 2.42
CA PHE A 233 6.03 -5.48 3.15
C PHE A 233 4.66 -5.29 2.48
N CYS A 234 4.53 -4.35 1.53
CA CYS A 234 3.29 -4.17 0.75
C CYS A 234 3.45 -4.51 -0.75
N GLY A 235 4.67 -4.50 -1.30
CA GLY A 235 4.89 -4.79 -2.72
C GLY A 235 4.92 -6.29 -3.04
N GLY A 236 5.35 -7.12 -2.08
CA GLY A 236 5.45 -8.59 -2.22
C GLY A 236 4.14 -9.32 -2.53
N GLN A 237 2.98 -8.68 -2.33
CA GLN A 237 1.67 -9.33 -2.41
C GLN A 237 0.93 -9.09 -3.75
N LYS A 238 1.52 -8.38 -4.72
CA LYS A 238 0.75 -7.69 -5.78
C LYS A 238 0.72 -8.31 -7.16
N GLU A 239 1.34 -9.48 -7.36
CA GLU A 239 1.41 -10.05 -8.72
C GLU A 239 0.23 -10.96 -9.09
N VAL A 240 -0.68 -11.27 -8.17
CA VAL A 240 -1.74 -12.24 -8.43
C VAL A 240 -3.05 -11.78 -7.81
N VAL A 241 -3.99 -11.39 -8.67
CA VAL A 241 -5.46 -11.50 -8.55
C VAL A 241 -6.07 -10.34 -9.30
N VAL A 242 -6.56 -10.64 -10.50
CA VAL A 242 -7.63 -9.85 -11.11
C VAL A 242 -8.84 -10.79 -11.18
N ASP A 243 -9.88 -10.47 -10.42
CA ASP A 243 -11.16 -11.19 -10.39
C ASP A 243 -12.00 -10.69 -11.55
N TYR A 244 -12.05 -11.46 -12.65
CA TYR A 244 -12.63 -11.05 -13.93
C TYR A 244 -14.09 -11.50 -14.13
N GLY A 245 -14.89 -11.51 -13.07
CA GLY A 245 -16.32 -11.82 -13.17
C GLY A 245 -17.17 -10.68 -13.76
N LYS A 246 -17.86 -10.97 -14.88
CA LYS A 246 -19.01 -10.37 -15.62
C LYS A 246 -19.63 -8.98 -15.32
N THR A 247 -19.22 -8.22 -14.31
CA THR A 247 -19.80 -6.89 -14.02
C THR A 247 -18.74 -5.82 -14.23
N SER A 248 -18.89 -4.99 -15.26
CA SER A 248 -17.96 -3.88 -15.57
C SER A 248 -17.71 -2.96 -14.36
N PHE A 249 -18.67 -2.85 -13.44
CA PHE A 249 -18.53 -2.13 -12.18
C PHE A 249 -17.47 -2.74 -11.23
N ILE A 250 -17.38 -4.06 -11.16
CA ILE A 250 -16.38 -4.79 -10.33
C ILE A 250 -14.98 -4.49 -10.87
N VAL A 251 -14.81 -4.67 -12.18
CA VAL A 251 -13.53 -4.45 -12.86
C VAL A 251 -13.10 -3.00 -12.69
N PHE A 252 -14.03 -2.05 -12.83
CA PHE A 252 -13.76 -0.64 -12.59
C PHE A 252 -13.31 -0.35 -11.15
N GLY A 253 -14.02 -0.90 -10.15
CA GLY A 253 -13.64 -0.75 -8.74
C GLY A 253 -12.24 -1.30 -8.43
N TYR A 254 -11.91 -2.49 -8.93
CA TYR A 254 -10.57 -3.05 -8.79
C TYR A 254 -9.50 -2.24 -9.51
N ILE A 255 -9.77 -1.75 -10.72
CA ILE A 255 -8.85 -0.88 -11.45
C ILE A 255 -8.59 0.39 -10.64
N LEU A 256 -9.64 1.04 -10.12
CA LEU A 256 -9.47 2.23 -9.27
C LEU A 256 -8.58 1.93 -8.08
N VAL A 257 -8.84 0.83 -7.35
CA VAL A 257 -8.02 0.41 -6.20
C VAL A 257 -6.58 0.13 -6.61
N MET A 258 -6.34 -0.60 -7.70
CA MET A 258 -5.00 -0.92 -8.22
C MET A 258 -4.23 0.32 -8.70
N MET A 259 -4.95 1.30 -9.24
CA MET A 259 -4.39 2.55 -9.74
C MET A 259 -3.94 3.46 -8.59
N THR A 260 -4.57 3.40 -7.41
CA THR A 260 -4.18 4.26 -6.27
C THR A 260 -2.71 4.09 -5.84
N PRO A 261 -2.15 2.86 -5.66
CA PRO A 261 -0.71 2.59 -5.57
C PRO A 261 0.16 3.29 -6.62
N LEU A 262 -0.23 3.19 -7.90
CA LEU A 262 0.54 3.68 -9.03
C LEU A 262 0.59 5.21 -9.05
N PHE A 263 -0.56 5.85 -8.84
CA PHE A 263 -0.65 7.30 -8.72
C PHE A 263 0.15 7.81 -7.53
N ALA A 264 0.04 7.17 -6.37
CA ALA A 264 0.80 7.56 -5.19
C ALA A 264 2.31 7.40 -5.43
N GLY A 265 2.76 6.29 -6.03
CA GLY A 265 4.16 6.08 -6.40
C GLY A 265 4.69 7.15 -7.35
N GLN A 266 3.92 7.51 -8.38
CA GLN A 266 4.27 8.59 -9.31
C GLN A 266 4.35 9.96 -8.62
N MET A 267 3.39 10.27 -7.76
CA MET A 267 3.37 11.52 -7.00
C MET A 267 4.59 11.61 -6.08
N LEU A 268 4.96 10.50 -5.44
CA LEU A 268 6.14 10.43 -4.58
C LEU A 268 7.43 10.66 -5.37
N ASN A 269 7.60 9.97 -6.49
CA ASN A 269 8.74 10.17 -7.39
C ASN A 269 8.83 11.64 -7.86
N SER A 270 7.69 12.23 -8.22
CA SER A 270 7.61 13.65 -8.61
C SER A 270 8.04 14.59 -7.47
N GLN A 271 7.69 14.28 -6.21
CA GLN A 271 8.19 15.03 -5.06
C GLN A 271 9.69 14.83 -4.85
N GLY A 272 10.23 13.63 -5.07
CA GLY A 272 11.67 13.34 -4.99
C GLY A 272 12.48 14.14 -6.02
N ILE A 273 12.01 14.20 -7.27
CA ILE A 273 12.63 15.02 -8.33
C ILE A 273 12.59 16.51 -7.96
N LYS A 274 11.45 16.99 -7.43
CA LYS A 274 11.32 18.37 -6.97
C LYS A 274 12.31 18.68 -5.85
N TYR A 275 12.48 17.76 -4.91
CA TYR A 275 13.42 17.87 -3.79
C TYR A 275 14.87 17.95 -4.26
N HIS A 276 15.26 17.10 -5.22
CA HIS A 276 16.57 17.16 -5.85
C HIS A 276 16.84 18.53 -6.51
N ARG A 277 15.87 19.06 -7.28
CA ARG A 277 15.99 20.37 -7.93
C ARG A 277 16.10 21.51 -6.92
N MET A 278 15.35 21.44 -5.82
CA MET A 278 15.43 22.42 -4.74
C MET A 278 16.81 22.38 -4.07
N LEU A 279 17.34 21.21 -3.73
CA LEU A 279 18.69 21.12 -3.17
C LEU A 279 19.78 21.61 -4.12
N ALA A 280 19.69 21.30 -5.41
CA ALA A 280 20.64 21.80 -6.41
C ALA A 280 20.66 23.33 -6.48
N ARG A 281 19.48 23.97 -6.43
CA ARG A 281 19.39 25.43 -6.35
C ARG A 281 19.98 25.97 -5.05
N LEU A 282 19.74 25.30 -3.93
CA LEU A 282 20.26 25.71 -2.63
C LEU A 282 21.79 25.66 -2.63
N TYR A 283 22.37 24.58 -3.15
CA TYR A 283 23.82 24.44 -3.33
C TYR A 283 24.41 25.59 -4.14
N ASN A 284 23.78 25.95 -5.26
CA ASN A 284 24.26 27.06 -6.10
C ASN A 284 24.20 28.39 -5.35
N THR A 285 23.17 28.64 -4.53
CA THR A 285 23.09 29.84 -3.70
C THR A 285 24.22 29.89 -2.66
N ILE A 286 24.40 28.81 -1.87
CA ILE A 286 25.43 28.75 -0.83
C ILE A 286 26.85 28.88 -1.40
N THR A 287 27.09 28.32 -2.59
CA THR A 287 28.42 28.36 -3.23
C THR A 287 28.82 29.79 -3.63
N ILE A 288 27.86 30.64 -3.98
CA ILE A 288 28.12 32.05 -4.34
C ILE A 288 28.55 32.85 -3.10
N ASP A 289 27.97 32.56 -1.93
CA ASP A 289 28.20 33.28 -0.68
C ASP A 289 29.46 32.80 0.09
N LYS A 290 30.34 32.01 -0.56
CA LYS A 290 31.63 31.51 -0.03
C LYS A 290 31.56 30.62 1.22
N ALA A 291 30.39 30.06 1.55
CA ALA A 291 30.24 29.06 2.61
C ALA A 291 30.66 27.65 2.13
N GLU A 292 31.97 27.43 1.99
CA GLU A 292 32.53 26.23 1.36
C GLU A 292 32.19 24.93 2.13
N ALA A 293 32.14 24.99 3.46
CA ALA A 293 31.86 23.82 4.30
C ALA A 293 30.40 23.35 4.14
N GLU A 294 29.44 24.28 4.23
CA GLU A 294 28.00 24.05 4.03
C GLU A 294 27.73 23.60 2.59
N GLY A 295 28.36 24.25 1.62
CA GLY A 295 28.27 23.87 0.21
C GLY A 295 28.69 22.41 -0.01
N LYS A 296 29.79 21.97 0.60
CA LYS A 296 30.23 20.56 0.55
C LYS A 296 29.17 19.62 1.14
N LEU A 297 28.55 19.96 2.26
CA LEU A 297 27.49 19.15 2.87
C LEU A 297 26.25 19.03 1.97
N VAL A 298 25.80 20.13 1.36
CA VAL A 298 24.68 20.10 0.41
C VAL A 298 25.05 19.29 -0.84
N LYS A 299 26.29 19.38 -1.34
CA LYS A 299 26.78 18.56 -2.45
C LYS A 299 26.76 17.07 -2.13
N ASP A 300 27.24 16.69 -0.95
CA ASP A 300 27.23 15.30 -0.49
C ASP A 300 25.80 14.80 -0.27
N PHE A 301 24.90 15.68 0.18
CA PHE A 301 23.47 15.37 0.25
C PHE A 301 22.87 15.13 -1.15
N ILE A 302 23.16 15.97 -2.14
CA ILE A 302 22.73 15.76 -3.53
C ILE A 302 23.25 14.43 -4.08
N ARG A 303 24.48 14.03 -3.75
CA ARG A 303 25.04 12.71 -4.11
C ARG A 303 24.27 11.57 -3.45
N LEU A 304 23.92 11.70 -2.16
CA LEU A 304 23.11 10.73 -1.45
C LEU A 304 21.73 10.55 -2.11
N LEU A 305 21.12 11.65 -2.55
CA LEU A 305 19.86 11.66 -3.30
C LEU A 305 19.94 10.91 -4.63
N LYS A 306 21.01 11.16 -5.41
CA LYS A 306 21.24 10.45 -6.67
C LYS A 306 21.45 8.96 -6.44
N LYS A 307 22.15 8.57 -5.37
CA LYS A 307 22.42 7.17 -5.03
C LYS A 307 21.16 6.42 -4.57
N ASN A 308 20.32 7.09 -3.79
CA ASN A 308 19.13 6.50 -3.19
C ASN A 308 17.91 7.39 -3.46
N PRO A 309 17.36 7.42 -4.68
CA PRO A 309 16.21 8.27 -4.99
C PRO A 309 14.97 7.89 -4.17
N ILE A 310 14.11 8.87 -3.88
CA ILE A 310 12.80 8.64 -3.26
C ILE A 310 11.88 8.01 -4.30
N GLN A 311 11.88 6.69 -4.35
CA GLN A 311 11.01 5.91 -5.22
C GLN A 311 10.62 4.61 -4.52
N ILE A 312 9.39 4.19 -4.77
CA ILE A 312 8.89 2.88 -4.35
C ILE A 312 9.14 1.94 -5.52
N HIS A 313 9.68 0.76 -5.26
CA HIS A 313 9.87 -0.27 -6.26
C HIS A 313 8.77 -1.35 -6.12
N LEU A 314 8.48 -2.06 -7.21
CA LEU A 314 7.81 -3.35 -7.16
C LEU A 314 8.83 -4.47 -6.89
N VAL A 315 8.35 -5.69 -6.69
CA VAL A 315 9.15 -6.90 -6.42
C VAL A 315 10.25 -7.09 -7.48
N CYS A 316 9.94 -6.81 -8.74
CA CYS A 316 10.88 -6.90 -9.86
C CYS A 316 11.93 -5.78 -9.93
N GLY A 317 12.05 -4.94 -8.91
CA GLY A 317 12.96 -3.77 -8.92
C GLY A 317 12.52 -2.65 -9.87
N VAL A 318 11.36 -2.79 -10.52
CA VAL A 318 10.79 -1.76 -11.38
C VAL A 318 10.19 -0.66 -10.52
N PRO A 319 10.53 0.63 -10.72
CA PRO A 319 9.94 1.72 -9.96
C PRO A 319 8.41 1.79 -10.21
N VAL A 320 7.66 1.88 -9.12
CA VAL A 320 6.20 2.11 -9.14
C VAL A 320 5.95 3.51 -9.67
N GLY A 321 5.35 3.61 -10.85
CA GLY A 321 5.01 4.88 -11.46
C GLY A 321 4.24 4.73 -12.76
N MET A 322 4.12 5.84 -13.50
CA MET A 322 3.37 5.90 -14.76
C MET A 322 3.90 4.97 -15.85
N CYS A 323 5.12 4.45 -15.74
CA CYS A 323 5.65 3.46 -16.69
C CYS A 323 4.84 2.16 -16.71
N LEU A 324 4.18 1.80 -15.60
CA LEU A 324 3.33 0.61 -15.52
C LEU A 324 1.91 0.86 -16.05
N LEU A 325 1.47 2.12 -16.08
CA LEU A 325 0.12 2.47 -16.50
C LEU A 325 -0.21 2.02 -17.93
N PRO A 326 0.63 2.26 -18.95
CA PRO A 326 0.39 1.75 -20.30
C PRO A 326 0.28 0.23 -20.35
N ILE A 327 1.07 -0.48 -19.54
CA ILE A 327 1.03 -1.95 -19.48
C ILE A 327 -0.29 -2.41 -18.87
N THR A 328 -0.68 -1.84 -17.72
CA THR A 328 -1.96 -2.15 -17.08
C THR A 328 -3.15 -1.81 -17.97
N LEU A 329 -3.12 -0.66 -18.63
CA LEU A 329 -4.17 -0.22 -19.55
C LEU A 329 -4.22 -1.11 -20.81
N SER A 330 -3.07 -1.49 -21.36
CA SER A 330 -3.00 -2.38 -22.52
C SER A 330 -3.54 -3.78 -22.18
N LEU A 331 -3.15 -4.35 -21.03
CA LEU A 331 -3.71 -5.62 -20.54
C LEU A 331 -5.23 -5.53 -20.35
N PHE A 332 -5.71 -4.42 -19.78
CA PHE A 332 -7.14 -4.19 -19.59
C PHE A 332 -7.90 -4.06 -20.93
N ILE A 333 -7.42 -3.24 -21.85
CA ILE A 333 -8.04 -3.05 -23.18
C ILE A 333 -8.05 -4.37 -23.96
N ASN A 334 -6.91 -5.06 -24.02
CA ASN A 334 -6.81 -6.36 -24.68
C ASN A 334 -7.80 -7.37 -24.07
N TYR A 335 -7.94 -7.36 -22.75
CA TYR A 335 -8.91 -8.20 -22.06
C TYR A 335 -10.36 -7.84 -22.44
N VAL A 336 -10.72 -6.55 -22.44
CA VAL A 336 -12.07 -6.09 -22.85
C VAL A 336 -12.36 -6.52 -24.28
N ILE A 337 -11.39 -6.42 -25.19
CA ILE A 337 -11.53 -6.86 -26.58
C ILE A 337 -11.83 -8.37 -26.64
N ILE A 338 -11.03 -9.19 -25.95
CA ILE A 338 -11.23 -10.65 -25.87
C ILE A 338 -12.64 -10.95 -25.33
N LEU A 339 -13.04 -10.30 -24.24
CA LEU A 339 -14.36 -10.51 -23.63
C LEU A 339 -15.50 -10.15 -24.58
N LEU A 340 -15.38 -9.05 -25.34
CA LEU A 340 -16.38 -8.64 -26.34
C LEU A 340 -16.47 -9.65 -27.49
N GLN A 341 -15.33 -10.16 -27.98
CA GLN A 341 -15.25 -11.14 -29.05
C GLN A 341 -15.89 -12.48 -28.64
N PHE A 342 -15.61 -12.98 -27.44
CA PHE A 342 -16.11 -14.29 -26.98
C PHE A 342 -17.55 -14.27 -26.45
N ASN A 343 -18.13 -13.10 -26.14
CA ASN A 343 -19.53 -12.99 -25.75
C ASN A 343 -20.49 -12.72 -26.93
N HIS A 344 -20.02 -12.81 -28.18
CA HIS A 344 -20.83 -12.53 -29.39
C HIS A 344 -21.55 -11.16 -29.36
N ILE A 345 -20.98 -10.17 -28.67
CA ILE A 345 -21.49 -8.79 -28.69
C ILE A 345 -21.06 -8.08 -29.98
N ILE A 346 -20.02 -8.58 -30.65
CA ILE A 346 -19.48 -8.12 -31.95
C ILE A 346 -19.49 -9.28 -32.93
#